data_AF-A0A4P6HJH7-F1
#
_entry.id   AF-A0A4P6HJH7-F1
#
_cell.length_a   1.000
_cell.length_b   1.000
_cell.length_c   1.000
_cell.angle_alpha   90.00
_cell.angle_beta   90.00
_cell.angle_gamma   90.00
#
_symmetry.space_group_name_H-M   'P 1'
#
loop_
_entity.id
_entity.type
_entity.pdbx_description
1 polymer ?
#
loop_
_entity_poly.entity_id
_entity_poly.type
_entity_poly.pdbx_seq_one_letter_code
_entity_poly.pdbx_strand_id
1 'polypeptide(L)'
;MENYQSTEISELAKALINVQRTIQPAVKDATNPFVQNRYATLNSVMDSCREALLGNSIWMTQFPVPAEPGYLGLVTKLTHAESGQWQSSLAVVPLPKADPQGMGSAMTYARRYALSAMLGIVTDDDDGEDAKMPTKTTSPSRRPQNAPLAHKGTPSDERPGQVDKNASDSKHGVQNFLALLPRIDGITYQTVPADGGQTCIIATGNTAAKKALLSEAGFRWNPQRKVWWRYAHAS
;
A
#
# COMPACT_ATOMS: atom_id res chain seq x y z
N MET A 1 36.11 -13.81 3.23
CA MET A 1 35.09 -12.94 2.60
C MET A 1 33.90 -13.81 2.29
N GLU A 2 32.73 -13.45 2.80
CA GLU A 2 31.49 -14.06 2.32
C GLU A 2 31.35 -13.73 0.84
N ASN A 3 31.30 -14.76 0.00
CA ASN A 3 31.16 -14.56 -1.43
C ASN A 3 29.66 -14.60 -1.75
N TYR A 4 29.15 -13.49 -2.27
CA TYR A 4 27.73 -13.32 -2.57
C TYR A 4 27.37 -13.77 -3.99
N GLN A 5 28.29 -14.41 -4.70
CA GLN A 5 28.09 -14.92 -6.06
C GLN A 5 28.95 -16.14 -6.36
N SER A 6 28.64 -16.85 -7.46
CA SER A 6 29.53 -17.83 -8.06
C SER A 6 30.79 -17.20 -8.64
N THR A 7 31.84 -18.01 -8.86
CA THR A 7 33.10 -17.55 -9.48
C THR A 7 32.88 -16.90 -10.84
N GLU A 8 32.00 -17.49 -11.65
CA GLU A 8 31.58 -16.96 -12.94
C GLU A 8 30.12 -16.49 -12.85
N ILE A 9 29.81 -15.38 -13.54
CA ILE A 9 28.46 -14.79 -13.57
C ILE A 9 27.98 -14.42 -14.98
N SER A 10 28.73 -14.76 -16.01
CA SER A 10 28.48 -14.35 -17.40
C SER A 10 27.09 -14.73 -17.94
N GLU A 11 26.66 -15.97 -17.74
CA GLU A 11 25.35 -16.47 -18.19
C GLU A 11 24.22 -15.90 -17.34
N LEU A 12 24.42 -15.81 -16.02
CA LEU A 12 23.47 -15.17 -15.14
C LEU A 12 23.29 -13.68 -15.50
N ALA A 13 24.37 -12.96 -15.78
CA ALA A 13 24.31 -11.55 -16.15
C ALA A 13 23.57 -11.34 -17.48
N LYS A 14 23.81 -12.19 -18.48
CA LYS A 14 23.05 -12.17 -19.74
C LYS A 14 21.56 -12.38 -19.50
N ALA A 15 21.19 -13.37 -18.69
CA ALA A 15 19.81 -13.64 -18.33
C ALA A 15 19.16 -12.47 -17.55
N LEU A 16 19.89 -11.88 -16.59
CA LEU A 16 19.40 -10.76 -15.79
C LEU A 16 19.18 -9.47 -16.61
N ILE A 17 19.95 -9.22 -17.67
CA ILE A 17 19.66 -8.12 -18.60
C ILE A 17 18.28 -8.29 -19.25
N ASN A 18 17.92 -9.51 -19.65
CA ASN A 18 16.61 -9.78 -20.24
C ASN A 18 15.49 -9.67 -19.19
N VAL A 19 15.74 -10.09 -17.95
CA VAL A 19 14.82 -9.85 -16.83
C VAL A 19 14.58 -8.36 -16.65
N GLN A 20 15.65 -7.55 -16.55
CA GLN A 20 15.55 -6.13 -16.26
C GLN A 20 14.82 -5.33 -17.36
N ARG A 21 14.86 -5.80 -18.61
CA ARG A 21 14.09 -5.23 -19.72
C ARG A 21 12.58 -5.43 -19.61
N THR A 22 12.14 -6.42 -18.83
CA THR A 22 10.74 -6.84 -18.75
C THR A 22 10.09 -6.58 -17.40
N ILE A 23 10.89 -6.40 -16.34
CA ILE A 23 10.41 -6.03 -15.01
C ILE A 23 9.53 -4.78 -15.10
N GLN A 24 8.39 -4.86 -14.43
CA GLN A 24 7.47 -3.74 -14.26
C GLN A 24 7.59 -3.16 -12.85
N PRO A 25 7.20 -1.90 -12.65
CA PRO A 25 7.01 -1.36 -11.31
C PRO A 25 6.02 -2.23 -10.50
N ALA A 26 6.28 -2.37 -9.20
CA ALA A 26 5.35 -3.02 -8.28
C ALA A 26 4.20 -2.06 -7.93
N VAL A 27 2.97 -2.54 -7.99
CA VAL A 27 1.77 -1.76 -7.67
C VAL A 27 1.60 -1.61 -6.16
N LYS A 28 1.36 -0.38 -5.69
CA LYS A 28 0.98 -0.09 -4.30
C LYS A 28 -0.44 -0.60 -4.01
N ASP A 29 -0.61 -1.88 -3.76
CA ASP A 29 -1.88 -2.60 -3.64
C ASP A 29 -2.46 -2.66 -2.21
N ALA A 30 -1.77 -2.10 -1.21
CA ALA A 30 -2.25 -2.05 0.17
C ALA A 30 -2.04 -0.69 0.82
N THR A 31 -2.81 -0.40 1.86
CA THR A 31 -2.70 0.81 2.69
C THR A 31 -2.36 0.43 4.11
N ASN A 32 -1.36 1.07 4.70
CA ASN A 32 -1.03 0.87 6.10
C ASN A 32 -2.11 1.52 6.98
N PRO A 33 -2.82 0.78 7.87
CA PRO A 33 -3.92 1.33 8.65
C PRO A 33 -3.48 2.39 9.67
N PHE A 34 -2.22 2.38 10.09
CA PHE A 34 -1.71 3.29 11.13
C PHE A 34 -1.23 4.63 10.57
N VAL A 35 -0.58 4.62 9.41
CA VAL A 35 -0.02 5.82 8.78
C VAL A 35 -0.74 6.24 7.51
N GLN A 36 -1.71 5.45 7.04
CA GLN A 36 -2.54 5.68 5.85
C GLN A 36 -1.78 5.79 4.52
N ASN A 37 -0.47 5.54 4.51
CA ASN A 37 0.33 5.48 3.28
C ASN A 37 0.10 4.15 2.55
N ARG A 38 0.09 4.22 1.21
CA ARG A 38 0.02 3.05 0.34
C ARG A 38 1.39 2.39 0.21
N TYR A 39 1.41 1.08 0.01
CA TYR A 39 2.64 0.30 -0.18
C TYR A 39 2.39 -0.89 -1.11
N ALA A 40 3.43 -1.34 -1.82
CA ALA A 40 3.40 -2.58 -2.58
C ALA A 40 3.55 -3.78 -1.64
N THR A 41 2.64 -4.75 -1.71
CA THR A 41 2.73 -5.98 -0.93
C THR A 41 3.85 -6.90 -1.46
N LEU A 42 4.20 -7.93 -0.69
CA LEU A 42 5.12 -8.97 -1.17
C LEU A 42 4.57 -9.65 -2.44
N ASN A 43 3.25 -9.86 -2.53
CA ASN A 43 2.63 -10.43 -3.73
C ASN A 43 2.83 -9.52 -4.94
N SER A 44 2.59 -8.20 -4.79
CA SER A 44 2.81 -7.28 -5.90
C SER A 44 4.27 -7.25 -6.37
N VAL A 45 5.24 -7.31 -5.45
CA VAL A 45 6.67 -7.36 -5.83
C VAL A 45 7.01 -8.69 -6.52
N MET A 46 6.45 -9.81 -6.05
CA MET A 46 6.66 -11.11 -6.71
C MET A 46 6.03 -11.15 -8.10
N ASP A 47 4.82 -10.60 -8.26
CA ASP A 47 4.10 -10.60 -9.53
C ASP A 47 4.78 -9.71 -10.58
N SER A 48 5.54 -8.70 -10.16
CA SER A 48 6.27 -7.83 -11.09
C SER A 48 7.53 -8.48 -11.68
N CYS A 49 8.05 -9.55 -11.08
CA CYS A 49 9.30 -10.19 -11.52
C CYS A 49 9.22 -11.70 -11.79
N ARG A 50 8.19 -12.42 -11.30
CA ARG A 50 8.13 -13.90 -11.37
C ARG A 50 8.27 -14.43 -12.79
N GLU A 51 7.44 -13.95 -13.71
CA GLU A 51 7.44 -14.43 -15.09
C GLU A 51 8.73 -14.05 -15.83
N ALA A 52 9.27 -12.85 -15.57
CA ALA A 52 10.52 -12.40 -16.14
C ALA A 52 11.70 -13.31 -15.72
N LEU A 53 11.78 -13.67 -14.43
CA LEU A 53 12.80 -14.57 -13.89
C LEU A 53 12.67 -15.98 -14.50
N LEU A 54 11.47 -16.57 -14.42
CA LEU A 54 11.25 -17.94 -14.90
C LEU A 54 11.43 -18.07 -16.41
N GLY A 55 10.99 -17.07 -17.19
CA GLY A 55 11.17 -17.02 -18.64
C GLY A 55 12.63 -16.91 -19.08
N ASN A 56 13.54 -16.54 -18.17
CA ASN A 56 14.99 -16.48 -18.41
C ASN A 56 15.75 -17.59 -17.64
N SER A 57 15.07 -18.70 -17.29
CA SER A 57 15.67 -19.83 -16.58
C SER A 57 16.30 -19.44 -15.22
N ILE A 58 15.77 -18.41 -14.55
CA ILE A 58 16.24 -17.99 -13.22
C ILE A 58 15.21 -18.40 -12.17
N TRP A 59 15.62 -19.22 -11.20
CA TRP A 59 14.83 -19.39 -9.98
C TRP A 59 15.35 -18.46 -8.88
N MET A 60 14.43 -18.00 -8.04
CA MET A 60 14.70 -17.15 -6.88
C MET A 60 14.34 -17.89 -5.60
N THR A 61 15.21 -17.80 -4.59
CA THR A 61 14.91 -18.27 -3.22
C THR A 61 15.16 -17.15 -2.21
N GLN A 62 14.40 -17.21 -1.12
CA GLN A 62 14.58 -16.36 0.04
C GLN A 62 14.47 -17.22 1.30
N PHE A 63 15.50 -17.24 2.13
CA PHE A 63 15.53 -18.08 3.33
C PHE A 63 16.20 -17.37 4.51
N PRO A 64 15.69 -17.57 5.74
CA PRO A 64 16.29 -17.00 6.94
C PRO A 64 17.70 -17.58 7.16
N VAL A 65 18.57 -16.74 7.71
CA VAL A 65 19.90 -17.14 8.19
C VAL A 65 20.14 -16.59 9.59
N PRO A 66 21.09 -17.16 10.36
CA PRO A 66 21.45 -16.62 11.65
C PRO A 66 21.83 -15.14 11.58
N ALA A 67 21.41 -14.38 12.58
CA ALA A 67 21.74 -12.98 12.78
C ALA A 67 21.88 -12.71 14.28
N GLU A 68 22.34 -11.51 14.64
CA GLU A 68 22.44 -11.09 16.03
C GLU A 68 21.07 -11.12 16.73
N PRO A 69 21.04 -11.34 18.07
CA PRO A 69 19.80 -11.28 18.84
C PRO A 69 19.04 -9.97 18.59
N GLY A 70 17.74 -10.07 18.31
CA GLY A 70 16.90 -8.92 17.97
C GLY A 70 16.88 -8.57 16.48
N TYR A 71 17.58 -9.31 15.62
CA TYR A 71 17.59 -9.13 14.18
C TYR A 71 17.13 -10.39 13.43
N LEU A 72 16.61 -10.18 12.23
CA LEU A 72 16.35 -11.22 11.24
C LEU A 72 17.39 -11.09 10.11
N GLY A 73 18.13 -12.17 9.84
CA GLY A 73 18.91 -12.32 8.63
C GLY A 73 18.11 -13.03 7.54
N LEU A 74 18.19 -12.52 6.31
CA LEU A 74 17.53 -13.09 5.13
C LEU A 74 18.50 -13.10 3.96
N VAL A 75 18.72 -14.27 3.36
CA VAL A 75 19.41 -14.37 2.08
C VAL A 75 18.39 -14.42 0.96
N THR A 76 18.51 -13.51 -0.01
CA THR A 76 17.84 -13.60 -1.31
C THR A 76 18.84 -14.11 -2.34
N LYS A 77 18.53 -15.18 -3.05
CA LYS A 77 19.42 -15.80 -4.04
C LYS A 77 18.71 -15.97 -5.38
N LEU A 78 19.39 -15.58 -6.46
CA LEU A 78 19.01 -15.82 -7.85
C LEU A 78 19.97 -16.86 -8.42
N THR A 79 19.45 -17.86 -9.13
CA THR A 79 20.28 -18.90 -9.75
C THR A 79 19.78 -19.18 -11.16
N HIS A 80 20.70 -19.10 -12.11
CA HIS A 80 20.46 -19.47 -13.49
C HIS A 80 20.54 -20.99 -13.62
N ALA A 81 19.43 -21.62 -13.97
CA ALA A 81 19.25 -23.06 -13.87
C ALA A 81 20.18 -23.85 -14.79
N GLU A 82 20.43 -23.32 -15.99
CA GLU A 82 21.19 -24.02 -17.02
C GLU A 82 22.70 -23.99 -16.75
N SER A 83 23.22 -22.87 -16.25
CA SER A 83 24.66 -22.72 -15.98
C SER A 83 25.05 -22.99 -14.52
N GLY A 84 24.09 -23.01 -13.60
CA GLY A 84 24.33 -23.09 -12.16
C GLY A 84 24.95 -21.82 -11.55
N GLN A 85 25.18 -20.77 -12.35
CA GLN A 85 25.69 -19.49 -11.86
C GLN A 85 24.65 -18.81 -10.97
N TRP A 86 25.10 -18.14 -9.92
CA TRP A 86 24.23 -17.56 -8.92
C TRP A 86 24.78 -16.26 -8.36
N GLN A 87 23.85 -15.41 -7.90
CA GLN A 87 24.14 -14.25 -7.06
C GLN A 87 23.17 -14.22 -5.89
N SER A 88 23.58 -13.64 -4.78
CA SER A 88 22.81 -13.57 -3.55
C SER A 88 23.07 -12.26 -2.81
N SER A 89 22.18 -11.91 -1.91
CA SER A 89 22.30 -10.73 -1.07
C SER A 89 21.77 -11.08 0.33
N LEU A 90 22.52 -10.68 1.35
CA LEU A 90 22.11 -10.76 2.75
C LEU A 90 21.46 -9.44 3.16
N ALA A 91 20.21 -9.50 3.59
CA ALA A 91 19.54 -8.42 4.29
C ALA A 91 19.47 -8.75 5.78
N VAL A 92 19.85 -7.80 6.63
CA VAL A 92 19.66 -7.88 8.08
C VAL A 92 18.70 -6.78 8.49
N VAL A 93 17.59 -7.14 9.13
CA VAL A 93 16.56 -6.18 9.56
C VAL A 93 16.29 -6.33 11.06
N PRO A 94 16.01 -5.24 11.79
CA PRO A 94 15.62 -5.35 13.20
C PRO A 94 14.25 -6.01 13.33
N LEU A 95 14.09 -6.82 14.38
CA LEU A 95 12.78 -7.34 14.77
C LEU A 95 11.98 -6.21 15.46
N PRO A 96 10.73 -5.94 15.04
CA PRO A 96 9.91 -4.93 15.71
C PRO A 96 9.51 -5.38 17.13
N LYS A 97 9.43 -6.69 17.34
CA LYS A 97 9.19 -7.35 18.64
C LYS A 97 9.91 -8.69 18.66
N ALA A 98 10.43 -9.08 19.81
CA ALA A 98 11.05 -10.38 20.03
C ALA A 98 10.00 -11.47 20.29
N ASP A 99 9.08 -11.65 19.34
CA ASP A 99 8.01 -12.65 19.39
C ASP A 99 7.76 -13.24 17.98
N PRO A 100 6.99 -14.34 17.86
CA PRO A 100 6.72 -14.96 16.54
C PRO A 100 6.04 -14.02 15.54
N GLN A 101 5.22 -13.08 16.00
CA GLN A 101 4.53 -12.11 15.11
C GLN A 101 5.53 -11.07 14.57
N GLY A 102 6.42 -10.59 15.43
CA GLY A 102 7.53 -9.71 15.09
C GLY A 102 8.45 -10.34 14.06
N MET A 103 8.79 -11.62 14.25
CA MET A 103 9.52 -12.40 13.24
C MET A 103 8.77 -12.48 11.90
N GLY A 104 7.48 -12.83 11.91
CA GLY A 104 6.68 -12.95 10.68
C GLY A 104 6.53 -11.63 9.91
N SER A 105 6.34 -10.52 10.63
CA SER A 105 6.26 -9.18 10.03
C SER A 105 7.61 -8.72 9.47
N ALA A 106 8.71 -8.90 10.22
CA ALA A 106 10.07 -8.61 9.76
C ALA A 106 10.44 -9.45 8.53
N MET A 107 10.06 -10.73 8.50
CA MET A 107 10.27 -11.63 7.35
C MET A 107 9.57 -11.11 6.10
N THR A 108 8.28 -10.77 6.22
CA THR A 108 7.50 -10.24 5.09
C THR A 108 8.08 -8.92 4.58
N TYR A 109 8.54 -8.06 5.50
CA TYR A 109 9.19 -6.80 5.18
C TYR A 109 10.52 -7.04 4.44
N ALA A 110 11.44 -7.79 5.05
CA ALA A 110 12.77 -8.08 4.49
C ALA A 110 12.67 -8.70 3.10
N ARG A 111 11.76 -9.67 2.90
CA ARG A 111 11.59 -10.34 1.60
C ARG A 111 11.23 -9.38 0.48
N ARG A 112 10.36 -8.42 0.77
CA ARG A 112 9.93 -7.41 -0.20
C ARG A 112 11.09 -6.51 -0.60
N TYR A 113 11.74 -5.88 0.38
CA TYR A 113 12.79 -4.89 0.10
C TYR A 113 14.07 -5.53 -0.43
N ALA A 114 14.45 -6.71 0.07
CA ALA A 114 15.62 -7.41 -0.44
C ALA A 114 15.44 -7.82 -1.91
N LEU A 115 14.25 -8.29 -2.29
CA LEU A 115 13.96 -8.63 -3.68
C LEU A 115 13.90 -7.40 -4.57
N SER A 116 13.22 -6.34 -4.13
CA SER A 116 13.16 -5.07 -4.85
C SER A 116 14.55 -4.48 -5.09
N ALA A 117 15.41 -4.46 -4.06
CA ALA A 117 16.78 -3.97 -4.18
C ALA A 117 17.63 -4.83 -5.12
N MET A 118 17.50 -6.16 -5.03
CA MET A 118 18.25 -7.10 -5.86
C MET A 118 17.92 -7.01 -7.36
N LEU A 119 16.68 -6.66 -7.69
CA LEU A 119 16.17 -6.63 -9.08
C LEU A 119 15.91 -5.23 -9.63
N GLY A 120 16.08 -4.17 -8.82
CA GLY A 120 15.77 -2.80 -9.21
C GLY A 120 14.27 -2.53 -9.40
N ILE A 121 13.40 -3.21 -8.64
CA ILE A 121 11.95 -3.00 -8.72
C ILE A 121 11.59 -1.71 -7.98
N VAL A 122 11.07 -0.74 -8.71
CA VAL A 122 10.46 0.49 -8.17
C VAL A 122 8.97 0.28 -7.93
N THR A 123 8.34 1.09 -7.07
CA THR A 123 6.87 1.11 -6.98
C THR A 123 6.26 2.02 -8.02
N ASP A 124 5.02 1.74 -8.44
CA ASP A 124 4.24 2.75 -9.16
C ASP A 124 4.11 4.00 -8.25
N ASP A 125 4.38 5.18 -8.80
CA ASP A 125 4.28 6.46 -8.07
C ASP A 125 5.42 6.70 -7.02
N ASP A 126 6.65 6.26 -7.28
CA ASP A 126 7.83 6.59 -6.45
C ASP A 126 8.40 7.99 -6.77
N ASP A 127 7.55 9.02 -6.69
CA ASP A 127 7.92 10.44 -6.77
C ASP A 127 8.30 10.98 -5.38
N GLY A 128 9.16 10.29 -4.61
CA GLY A 128 9.93 10.80 -3.45
C GLY A 128 9.23 11.48 -2.26
N GLU A 129 7.93 11.81 -2.32
CA GLU A 129 7.23 12.68 -1.35
C GLU A 129 6.60 11.90 -0.18
N ASP A 130 6.33 10.61 -0.36
CA ASP A 130 5.65 9.76 0.64
C ASP A 130 6.57 9.29 1.80
N ALA A 131 7.89 9.52 1.69
CA ALA A 131 8.89 9.06 2.67
C ALA A 131 9.09 10.01 3.86
N LYS A 132 8.16 10.95 4.11
CA LYS A 132 8.21 11.80 5.31
C LYS A 132 7.61 11.03 6.49
N MET A 133 8.45 10.34 7.25
CA MET A 133 8.06 9.85 8.58
C MET A 133 7.62 11.03 9.44
N PRO A 134 6.46 10.99 10.13
CA PRO A 134 6.12 12.03 11.08
C PRO A 134 7.08 11.94 12.26
N THR A 135 7.99 12.91 12.35
CA THR A 135 8.78 13.14 13.55
C THR A 135 7.80 13.36 14.70
N LYS A 136 7.68 12.39 15.61
CA LYS A 136 6.93 12.58 16.86
C LYS A 136 7.63 13.67 17.65
N THR A 137 7.18 14.92 17.49
CA THR A 137 7.47 15.99 18.41
C THR A 137 6.80 15.65 19.73
N THR A 138 7.58 15.09 20.66
CA THR A 138 7.19 14.94 22.05
C THR A 138 6.98 16.32 22.64
N SER A 139 5.72 16.76 22.75
CA SER A 139 5.36 17.94 23.54
C SER A 139 5.55 17.60 25.03
N PRO A 140 6.31 18.39 25.82
CA PRO A 140 6.45 18.11 27.24
C PRO A 140 5.16 18.44 28.00
N SER A 141 4.73 17.47 28.79
CA SER A 141 3.68 17.50 29.82
C SER A 141 3.64 18.81 30.62
N ARG A 142 2.48 19.49 30.66
CA ARG A 142 2.10 20.39 31.76
C ARG A 142 1.05 19.69 32.64
N ARG A 143 1.42 19.45 33.90
CA ARG A 143 0.52 19.08 35.00
C ARG A 143 -0.15 20.34 35.62
N PRO A 144 -1.23 20.18 36.40
CA PRO A 144 -2.34 21.14 36.49
C PRO A 144 -2.23 22.11 37.67
N GLN A 145 -2.86 23.29 37.56
CA GLN A 145 -3.15 24.17 38.69
C GLN A 145 -4.65 24.49 38.75
N ASN A 146 -5.21 24.33 39.95
CA ASN A 146 -6.60 24.58 40.31
C ASN A 146 -6.87 26.06 40.64
N ALA A 147 -7.97 26.59 40.07
CA ALA A 147 -9.05 27.43 40.67
C ALA A 147 -8.80 28.90 41.13
N PRO A 148 -9.84 29.77 41.32
CA PRO A 148 -11.23 29.80 40.78
C PRO A 148 -11.82 31.18 40.31
N LEU A 149 -12.88 31.11 39.48
CA LEU A 149 -14.18 31.84 39.35
C LEU A 149 -14.39 33.38 39.49
N ALA A 150 -15.34 33.85 38.63
CA ALA A 150 -16.28 35.00 38.68
C ALA A 150 -15.92 36.20 37.75
N HIS A 151 -16.82 36.87 36.99
CA HIS A 151 -18.29 36.87 36.90
C HIS A 151 -18.75 37.58 35.57
N LYS A 152 -19.85 37.05 34.97
CA LYS A 152 -21.00 37.71 34.26
C LYS A 152 -20.81 38.95 33.33
N GLY A 153 -21.43 38.85 32.14
CA GLY A 153 -22.14 39.97 31.48
C GLY A 153 -22.25 39.91 29.94
N THR A 154 -23.41 39.53 29.41
CA THR A 154 -23.97 39.87 28.07
C THR A 154 -25.18 40.83 28.29
N PRO A 155 -25.77 41.57 27.30
CA PRO A 155 -26.02 41.20 25.88
C PRO A 155 -26.10 42.34 24.80
N SER A 156 -26.41 41.93 23.54
CA SER A 156 -27.00 42.65 22.36
C SER A 156 -26.20 43.80 21.69
N ASP A 157 -26.19 44.03 20.37
CA ASP A 157 -27.25 43.93 19.34
C ASP A 157 -26.68 43.92 17.88
N GLU A 158 -27.56 43.77 16.89
CA GLU A 158 -27.36 43.30 15.49
C GLU A 158 -26.84 44.26 14.36
N ARG A 159 -26.18 43.63 13.33
CA ARG A 159 -26.24 43.77 11.82
C ARG A 159 -25.77 45.06 11.05
N PRO A 160 -25.56 45.04 9.70
CA PRO A 160 -25.06 44.01 8.74
C PRO A 160 -24.11 44.54 7.60
N GLY A 161 -23.53 43.61 6.80
CA GLY A 161 -22.89 43.85 5.46
C GLY A 161 -21.37 43.55 5.45
N GLN A 162 -20.73 42.91 4.46
CA GLN A 162 -21.04 42.68 3.05
C GLN A 162 -20.07 41.59 2.48
N VAL A 163 -20.65 40.63 1.75
CA VAL A 163 -20.19 39.91 0.52
C VAL A 163 -18.71 39.52 0.38
N ASP A 164 -18.46 38.21 0.23
CA ASP A 164 -17.70 37.72 -0.93
C ASP A 164 -18.02 36.27 -1.33
N LYS A 165 -17.97 36.08 -2.65
CA LYS A 165 -18.36 34.93 -3.45
C LYS A 165 -17.51 33.69 -3.13
N ASN A 166 -18.09 32.48 -3.21
CA ASN A 166 -17.56 31.43 -4.11
C ASN A 166 -18.39 30.13 -4.07
N ALA A 167 -18.47 29.54 -5.26
CA ALA A 167 -19.12 28.29 -5.63
C ALA A 167 -18.84 27.11 -4.68
N SER A 168 -19.90 26.43 -4.20
CA SER A 168 -19.74 25.13 -3.54
C SER A 168 -20.99 24.23 -3.58
N ASP A 169 -21.73 24.18 -4.70
CA ASP A 169 -22.95 23.34 -4.79
C ASP A 169 -22.75 21.89 -5.28
N SER A 170 -21.51 21.38 -5.40
CA SER A 170 -21.29 20.01 -5.90
C SER A 170 -20.77 19.00 -4.87
N LYS A 171 -20.52 19.41 -3.61
CA LYS A 171 -19.93 18.51 -2.59
C LYS A 171 -20.91 17.93 -1.57
N HIS A 172 -22.11 18.51 -1.40
CA HIS A 172 -23.09 18.02 -0.42
C HIS A 172 -23.99 16.88 -0.91
N GLY A 173 -24.24 16.76 -2.23
CA GLY A 173 -25.06 15.67 -2.77
C GLY A 173 -24.40 14.28 -2.72
N VAL A 174 -23.08 14.21 -2.91
CA VAL A 174 -22.35 12.93 -3.01
C VAL A 174 -22.12 12.26 -1.66
N GLN A 175 -21.92 13.05 -0.60
CA GLN A 175 -21.69 12.50 0.76
C GLN A 175 -22.95 11.89 1.37
N ASN A 176 -24.15 12.40 1.06
CA ASN A 176 -25.40 11.83 1.54
C ASN A 176 -25.75 10.47 0.91
N PHE A 177 -25.22 10.15 -0.28
CA PHE A 177 -25.56 8.89 -0.98
C PHE A 177 -24.80 7.66 -0.48
N LEU A 178 -23.57 7.81 0.00
CA LEU A 178 -22.81 6.69 0.60
C LEU A 178 -23.49 6.15 1.88
N ALA A 179 -24.22 7.02 2.60
CA ALA A 179 -24.96 6.65 3.81
C ALA A 179 -26.19 5.76 3.51
N LEU A 180 -26.70 5.77 2.28
CA LEU A 180 -27.87 5.00 1.84
C LEU A 180 -27.53 3.63 1.26
N LEU A 181 -26.24 3.28 1.14
CA LEU A 181 -25.82 1.99 0.62
C LEU A 181 -25.94 0.88 1.67
N PRO A 182 -26.29 -0.36 1.26
CA PRO A 182 -26.37 -1.48 2.19
C PRO A 182 -25.00 -1.76 2.80
N ARG A 183 -24.92 -1.82 4.13
CA ARG A 183 -23.72 -2.24 4.85
C ARG A 183 -23.56 -3.75 4.68
N ILE A 184 -22.73 -4.15 3.73
CA ILE A 184 -22.41 -5.56 3.49
C ILE A 184 -21.08 -5.86 4.17
N ASP A 185 -21.05 -6.88 5.03
CA ASP A 185 -19.84 -7.26 5.75
C ASP A 185 -18.71 -7.66 4.78
N GLY A 186 -17.53 -7.09 5.01
CA GLY A 186 -16.36 -7.24 4.16
C GLY A 186 -16.39 -6.45 2.84
N ILE A 187 -17.35 -5.54 2.63
CA ILE A 187 -17.45 -4.67 1.45
C ILE A 187 -17.24 -3.21 1.83
N THR A 188 -16.39 -2.54 1.05
CA THR A 188 -16.13 -1.10 1.16
C THR A 188 -16.58 -0.41 -0.13
N TYR A 189 -17.20 0.77 -0.01
CA TYR A 189 -17.63 1.56 -1.16
C TYR A 189 -16.74 2.80 -1.34
N GLN A 190 -16.42 3.12 -2.58
CA GLN A 190 -15.65 4.31 -2.95
C GLN A 190 -16.31 5.02 -4.13
N THR A 191 -16.40 6.35 -4.08
CA THR A 191 -16.89 7.17 -5.19
C THR A 191 -15.75 7.56 -6.11
N VAL A 192 -15.91 7.33 -7.41
CA VAL A 192 -14.94 7.70 -8.46
C VAL A 192 -15.67 8.59 -9.48
N PRO A 193 -15.10 9.73 -9.89
CA PRO A 193 -15.67 10.53 -10.96
C PRO A 193 -15.65 9.73 -12.27
N ALA A 194 -16.79 9.69 -12.96
CA ALA A 194 -16.92 9.11 -14.30
C ALA A 194 -17.00 10.23 -15.35
N ASP A 195 -16.61 9.90 -16.58
CA ASP A 195 -16.64 10.83 -17.70
C ASP A 195 -18.07 11.39 -17.90
N GLY A 196 -18.18 12.71 -18.04
CA GLY A 196 -19.47 13.41 -18.18
C GLY A 196 -20.06 13.96 -16.88
N GLY A 197 -19.29 14.03 -15.78
CA GLY A 197 -19.72 14.65 -14.53
C GLY A 197 -20.61 13.77 -13.64
N GLN A 198 -20.81 12.51 -14.02
CA GLN A 198 -21.52 11.53 -13.20
C GLN A 198 -20.57 10.91 -12.17
N THR A 199 -21.07 10.63 -10.97
CA THR A 199 -20.29 9.91 -9.95
C THR A 199 -20.62 8.42 -10.01
N CYS A 200 -19.60 7.58 -10.10
CA CYS A 200 -19.76 6.13 -9.97
C CYS A 200 -19.30 5.66 -8.59
N ILE A 201 -19.93 4.64 -8.05
CA ILE A 201 -19.60 4.00 -6.78
C ILE A 201 -19.03 2.63 -7.12
N ILE A 202 -17.85 2.33 -6.60
CA ILE A 202 -17.16 1.06 -6.74
C ILE A 202 -17.20 0.32 -5.41
N ALA A 203 -17.56 -0.96 -5.43
CA ALA A 203 -17.49 -1.86 -4.29
C ALA A 203 -16.20 -2.70 -4.36
N THR A 204 -15.42 -2.67 -3.28
CA THR A 204 -14.14 -3.39 -3.11
C THR A 204 -14.15 -4.22 -1.82
N GLY A 205 -13.16 -5.10 -1.64
CA GLY A 205 -13.12 -6.06 -0.52
C GLY A 205 -13.52 -7.48 -0.95
N ASN A 206 -14.29 -8.20 -0.13
CA ASN A 206 -14.72 -9.59 -0.38
C ASN A 206 -15.89 -9.68 -1.38
N THR A 207 -15.76 -9.01 -2.52
CA THR A 207 -16.85 -8.85 -3.50
C THR A 207 -17.23 -10.17 -4.18
N ALA A 208 -16.28 -11.11 -4.35
CA ALA A 208 -16.53 -12.41 -4.95
C ALA A 208 -17.52 -13.26 -4.14
N ALA A 209 -17.36 -13.29 -2.80
CA ALA A 209 -18.26 -14.01 -1.90
C ALA A 209 -19.62 -13.29 -1.73
N LYS A 210 -19.69 -12.00 -2.07
CA LYS A 210 -20.88 -11.15 -1.89
C LYS A 210 -21.52 -10.72 -3.21
N LYS A 211 -21.23 -11.41 -4.32
CA LYS A 211 -21.72 -11.07 -5.67
C LYS A 211 -23.25 -10.94 -5.76
N ALA A 212 -24.00 -11.80 -5.07
CA ALA A 212 -25.46 -11.80 -5.09
C ALA A 212 -26.02 -10.54 -4.41
N LEU A 213 -25.48 -10.19 -3.24
CA LEU A 213 -25.86 -9.00 -2.49
C LEU A 213 -25.48 -7.71 -3.22
N LEU A 214 -24.33 -7.69 -3.90
CA LEU A 214 -23.91 -6.57 -4.73
C LEU A 214 -24.81 -6.39 -5.96
N SER A 215 -25.20 -7.49 -6.60
CA SER A 215 -26.13 -7.48 -7.74
C SER A 215 -27.51 -6.97 -7.31
N GLU A 216 -28.02 -7.42 -6.17
CA GLU A 216 -29.30 -6.98 -5.59
C GLU A 216 -29.25 -5.50 -5.18
N ALA A 217 -28.10 -5.02 -4.70
CA ALA A 217 -27.83 -3.61 -4.45
C ALA A 217 -27.59 -2.79 -5.74
N GLY A 218 -27.81 -3.36 -6.93
CA GLY A 218 -27.74 -2.67 -8.22
C GLY A 218 -26.33 -2.43 -8.75
N PHE A 219 -25.30 -3.06 -8.18
CA PHE A 219 -23.94 -3.02 -8.72
C PHE A 219 -23.81 -3.98 -9.91
N ARG A 220 -22.99 -3.60 -10.89
CA ARG A 220 -22.66 -4.38 -12.08
C ARG A 220 -21.18 -4.73 -12.08
N TRP A 221 -20.85 -5.94 -12.49
CA TRP A 221 -19.46 -6.37 -12.63
C TRP A 221 -18.83 -5.79 -13.90
N ASN A 222 -17.65 -5.18 -13.78
CA ASN A 222 -16.81 -4.81 -14.90
C ASN A 222 -15.68 -5.86 -15.04
N PRO A 223 -15.68 -6.70 -16.09
CA PRO A 223 -14.69 -7.76 -16.25
C PRO A 223 -13.29 -7.25 -16.60
N GLN A 224 -13.18 -6.08 -17.27
CA GLN A 224 -11.90 -5.48 -17.64
C GLN A 224 -11.19 -4.91 -16.42
N ARG A 225 -11.93 -4.21 -15.56
CA ARG A 225 -11.40 -3.58 -14.34
C ARG A 225 -11.48 -4.50 -13.12
N LYS A 226 -12.12 -5.66 -13.25
CA LYS A 226 -12.39 -6.64 -12.18
C LYS A 226 -13.00 -6.00 -10.92
N VAL A 227 -13.99 -5.13 -11.09
CA VAL A 227 -14.67 -4.43 -9.97
C VAL A 227 -16.19 -4.39 -10.15
N TRP A 228 -16.90 -4.32 -9.02
CA TRP A 228 -18.34 -4.06 -9.00
C TRP A 228 -18.60 -2.56 -8.92
N TRP A 229 -19.47 -2.02 -9.77
CA TRP A 229 -19.73 -0.59 -9.84
C TRP A 229 -21.21 -0.26 -10.11
N ARG A 230 -21.67 0.94 -9.70
CA ARG A 230 -22.97 1.52 -10.08
C ARG A 230 -22.88 3.04 -10.15
N TYR A 231 -23.78 3.72 -10.86
CA TYR A 231 -23.87 5.18 -10.76
C TYR A 231 -24.51 5.60 -9.43
N ALA A 232 -24.03 6.71 -8.87
CA ALA A 232 -24.77 7.44 -7.84
C ALA A 232 -25.91 8.17 -8.57
N HIS A 233 -27.16 7.78 -8.34
CA HIS A 233 -28.30 8.47 -8.93
C HIS A 233 -28.35 9.90 -8.36
N ALA A 234 -28.27 10.90 -9.23
CA ALA A 234 -28.69 12.24 -8.87
C ALA A 234 -30.22 12.33 -9.08
N SER A 235 -30.95 12.76 -8.07
CA SER A 235 -32.31 13.28 -8.18
C SER A 235 -32.35 14.60 -7.45
#